data_AF-A0A373CQP9-F1
#
_entry.id   AF-A0A373CQP9-F1
#
_cell.length_a   1.000
_cell.length_b   1.000
_cell.length_c   1.000
_cell.angle_alpha   90.00
_cell.angle_beta   90.00
_cell.angle_gamma   90.00
#
_symmetry.space_group_name_H-M   'P 1'
#
loop_
_entity.id
_entity.type
_entity.pdbx_description
1 polymer ?
#
loop_
_entity_poly.entity_id
_entity_poly.type
_entity_poly.pdbx_seq_one_letter_code
_entity_poly.pdbx_strand_id
1 'polypeptide(L)'
;MEILSSRWLEVAVAVYLIGMMLYGHYRGFIKIAVSAMSLFITLFAARVAIPQAAAWLEHNTAVYETMKESALKASGLDEKMEEMAQTAGLAGKAGERAVIESLEIPDQIKKLLIENNNGEIYQEMGVQIFEDYVGKYLADRVIRVIIFTVLFIVFYAFLHIIIVWLNLISRLPILYGSTRSPGQSWDLRRR
;
A
#
# COMPACT_ATOMS: atom_id res chain seq x y z
N MET A 1 -3.24 -57.07 10.54
CA MET A 1 -4.10 -56.14 11.30
C MET A 1 -4.21 -56.57 12.77
N GLU A 2 -3.08 -56.79 13.46
CA GLU A 2 -3.09 -57.12 14.91
C GLU A 2 -2.29 -56.11 15.76
N ILE A 3 -1.47 -55.29 15.13
CA ILE A 3 -0.64 -54.28 15.79
C ILE A 3 -1.49 -53.07 16.23
N LEU A 4 -2.62 -52.82 15.55
CA LEU A 4 -3.53 -51.70 15.83
C LEU A 4 -4.49 -51.97 17.01
N SER A 5 -4.85 -53.23 17.28
CA SER A 5 -5.77 -53.59 18.36
C SER A 5 -5.09 -53.68 19.73
N SER A 6 -3.81 -54.06 19.78
CA SER A 6 -3.05 -54.22 21.03
C SER A 6 -2.55 -52.88 21.61
N ARG A 7 -2.41 -51.84 20.78
CA ARG A 7 -1.87 -50.51 21.16
C ARG A 7 -2.84 -49.36 20.88
N TRP A 8 -4.14 -49.64 20.96
CA TRP A 8 -5.19 -48.67 20.63
C TRP A 8 -5.15 -47.43 21.55
N LEU A 9 -4.76 -47.59 22.81
CA LEU A 9 -4.56 -46.50 23.76
C LEU A 9 -3.38 -45.59 23.35
N GLU A 10 -2.29 -46.17 22.84
CA GLU A 10 -1.13 -45.41 22.38
C GLU A 10 -1.44 -44.64 21.09
N VAL A 11 -2.23 -45.23 20.19
CA VAL A 11 -2.72 -44.53 18.99
C VAL A 11 -3.65 -43.37 19.37
N ALA A 12 -4.54 -43.58 20.34
CA ALA A 12 -5.43 -42.52 20.83
C ALA A 12 -4.66 -41.37 21.51
N VAL A 13 -3.63 -41.68 22.29
CA VAL A 13 -2.75 -40.68 22.93
C VAL A 13 -1.90 -39.94 21.88
N ALA A 14 -1.41 -40.63 20.84
CA ALA A 14 -0.68 -39.99 19.75
C ALA A 14 -1.57 -39.01 18.95
N VAL A 15 -2.81 -39.40 18.64
CA VAL A 15 -3.78 -38.52 17.97
C VAL A 15 -4.15 -37.33 18.86
N TYR A 16 -4.33 -37.55 20.17
CA TYR A 16 -4.61 -36.49 21.14
C TYR A 16 -3.43 -35.51 21.29
N LEU A 17 -2.19 -36.01 21.35
CA LEU A 17 -0.98 -35.18 21.42
C LEU A 17 -0.74 -34.39 20.14
N ILE A 18 -0.98 -34.99 18.96
CA ILE A 18 -0.93 -34.27 17.68
C ILE A 18 -2.02 -33.18 17.65
N GLY A 19 -3.22 -33.47 18.15
CA GLY A 19 -4.30 -32.49 18.29
C GLY A 19 -3.96 -31.33 19.24
N MET A 20 -3.34 -31.60 20.38
CA MET A 20 -2.90 -30.60 21.36
C MET A 20 -1.69 -29.79 20.87
N MET A 21 -0.77 -30.42 20.13
CA MET A 21 0.38 -29.77 19.50
C MET A 21 -0.08 -28.86 18.34
N LEU A 22 -1.06 -29.30 17.55
CA LEU A 22 -1.77 -28.47 16.57
C LEU A 22 -2.51 -27.32 17.26
N TYR A 23 -3.27 -27.56 18.33
CA TYR A 23 -4.04 -26.50 19.03
C TYR A 23 -3.13 -25.44 19.68
N GLY A 24 -2.00 -25.85 20.25
CA GLY A 24 -0.99 -24.95 20.83
C GLY A 24 -0.20 -24.15 19.77
N HIS A 25 0.14 -24.79 18.64
CA HIS A 25 0.84 -24.14 17.54
C HIS A 25 -0.09 -23.29 16.66
N TYR A 26 -1.38 -23.61 16.59
CA TYR A 26 -2.40 -22.87 15.83
C TYR A 26 -2.50 -21.40 16.26
N ARG A 27 -2.38 -21.07 17.56
CA ARG A 27 -2.44 -19.67 18.02
C ARG A 27 -1.30 -18.79 17.48
N GLY A 28 -0.10 -19.34 17.32
CA GLY A 28 1.07 -18.63 16.80
C GLY A 28 1.18 -18.71 15.28
N PHE A 29 0.98 -19.90 14.72
CA PHE A 29 1.08 -20.18 13.30
C PHE A 29 -0.03 -19.50 12.50
N ILE A 30 -1.27 -19.45 12.99
CA ILE A 30 -2.34 -18.68 12.33
C ILE A 30 -1.97 -17.21 12.24
N LYS A 31 -1.35 -16.62 13.27
CA LYS A 31 -0.89 -15.23 13.22
C LYS A 31 0.14 -15.00 12.11
N ILE A 32 1.12 -15.90 11.98
CA ILE A 32 2.16 -15.81 10.95
C ILE A 32 1.57 -16.10 9.56
N ALA A 33 0.69 -17.10 9.42
CA ALA A 33 0.04 -17.44 8.16
C ALA A 33 -0.94 -16.36 7.68
N VAL A 34 -1.71 -15.74 8.59
CA VAL A 34 -2.58 -14.60 8.29
C VAL A 34 -1.76 -13.36 7.95
N SER A 35 -0.64 -13.12 8.65
CA SER A 35 0.31 -12.06 8.30
C SER A 35 0.92 -12.29 6.90
N ALA A 36 1.29 -13.52 6.57
CA ALA A 36 1.84 -13.88 5.27
C ALA A 36 0.78 -13.73 4.17
N MET A 37 -0.43 -14.28 4.38
CA MET A 37 -1.55 -14.14 3.44
C MET A 37 -1.98 -12.69 3.26
N SER A 38 -1.98 -11.88 4.32
CA SER A 38 -2.21 -10.44 4.25
C SER A 38 -1.24 -9.79 3.27
N LEU A 39 0.05 -10.15 3.34
CA LEU A 39 1.08 -9.64 2.43
C LEU A 39 0.80 -10.03 0.97
N PHE A 40 0.42 -11.29 0.72
CA PHE A 40 0.01 -11.73 -0.61
C PHE A 40 -1.24 -11.01 -1.13
N ILE A 41 -2.26 -10.83 -0.29
CA ILE A 41 -3.49 -10.11 -0.64
C ILE A 41 -3.18 -8.63 -0.91
N THR A 42 -2.29 -8.02 -0.14
CA THR A 42 -1.82 -6.64 -0.33
C THR A 42 -1.18 -6.46 -1.69
N LEU A 43 -0.21 -7.32 -2.02
CA LEU A 43 0.53 -7.27 -3.27
C LEU A 43 -0.39 -7.53 -4.46
N PHE A 44 -1.32 -8.46 -4.31
CA PHE A 44 -2.34 -8.75 -5.32
C PHE A 44 -3.30 -7.56 -5.53
N ALA A 45 -3.79 -6.96 -4.44
CA ALA A 45 -4.66 -5.79 -4.49
C ALA A 45 -3.95 -4.60 -5.14
N ALA A 46 -2.70 -4.33 -4.79
CA ALA A 46 -1.89 -3.29 -5.43
C ALA A 46 -1.72 -3.55 -6.94
N ARG A 47 -1.41 -4.80 -7.32
CA ARG A 47 -1.30 -5.23 -8.73
C ARG A 47 -2.58 -5.04 -9.53
N VAL A 48 -3.75 -5.21 -8.91
CA VAL A 48 -5.06 -5.04 -9.56
C VAL A 48 -5.50 -3.58 -9.57
N ALA A 49 -5.19 -2.84 -8.51
CA ALA A 49 -5.68 -1.48 -8.35
C ALA A 49 -4.84 -0.45 -9.11
N ILE A 50 -3.54 -0.70 -9.34
CA ILE A 50 -2.69 0.13 -10.22
C ILE A 50 -3.23 0.21 -11.67
N PRO A 51 -3.48 -0.90 -12.39
CA PRO A 51 -4.02 -0.82 -13.76
C PRO A 51 -5.44 -0.27 -13.80
N GLN A 52 -6.26 -0.49 -12.76
CA GLN A 52 -7.60 0.12 -12.68
C GLN A 52 -7.53 1.64 -12.49
N ALA A 53 -6.60 2.10 -11.65
CA ALA A 53 -6.39 3.53 -11.46
C ALA A 53 -5.84 4.19 -12.74
N ALA A 54 -4.93 3.50 -13.46
CA ALA A 54 -4.45 3.95 -14.76
C ALA A 54 -5.58 4.02 -15.81
N ALA A 55 -6.40 2.97 -15.91
CA ALA A 55 -7.53 2.93 -16.84
C ALA A 55 -8.61 3.99 -16.53
N TRP A 56 -8.89 4.24 -15.25
CA TRP A 56 -9.82 5.29 -14.84
C TRP A 56 -9.30 6.69 -15.23
N LEU A 57 -7.99 6.87 -15.20
CA LEU A 57 -7.34 8.11 -15.58
C LEU A 57 -7.37 8.36 -17.09
N GLU A 58 -7.13 7.32 -17.89
CA GLU A 58 -7.22 7.40 -19.36
C GLU A 58 -8.64 7.74 -19.82
N HIS A 59 -9.66 7.25 -19.12
CA HIS A 59 -11.06 7.55 -19.44
C HIS A 59 -11.49 8.97 -19.01
N ASN A 60 -10.80 9.58 -18.06
CA ASN A 60 -11.10 10.92 -17.55
C ASN A 60 -9.99 11.90 -17.90
N THR A 61 -9.87 12.21 -19.19
CA THR A 61 -8.92 13.22 -19.70
C THR A 61 -9.04 14.56 -18.99
N ALA A 62 -10.23 14.95 -18.52
CA ALA A 62 -10.43 16.16 -17.72
C ALA A 62 -9.66 16.13 -16.38
N VAL A 63 -9.58 14.98 -15.71
CA VAL A 63 -8.81 14.84 -14.46
C VAL A 63 -7.31 14.90 -14.77
N TYR A 64 -6.89 14.27 -15.86
CA TYR A 64 -5.50 14.34 -16.30
C TYR A 64 -5.07 15.79 -16.61
N GLU A 65 -5.85 16.53 -17.40
CA GLU A 65 -5.53 17.91 -17.77
C GLU A 65 -5.55 18.85 -16.57
N THR A 66 -6.53 18.71 -15.66
CA THR A 66 -6.57 19.53 -14.43
C THR A 66 -5.36 19.26 -13.52
N MET A 67 -4.89 18.01 -13.45
CA MET A 67 -3.67 17.66 -12.71
C MET A 67 -2.43 18.18 -13.42
N LYS A 68 -2.37 18.13 -14.76
CA LYS A 68 -1.29 18.74 -15.55
C LYS A 68 -1.21 20.24 -15.30
N GLU A 69 -2.32 20.95 -15.43
CA GLU A 69 -2.39 22.40 -15.20
C GLU A 69 -2.03 22.77 -13.76
N SER A 70 -2.52 22.01 -12.78
CA SER A 70 -2.19 22.24 -11.37
C SER A 70 -0.70 21.98 -11.08
N ALA A 71 -0.14 20.93 -11.67
CA ALA A 71 1.28 20.61 -11.52
C ALA A 71 2.16 21.68 -12.18
N LEU A 72 1.80 22.13 -13.38
CA LEU A 72 2.49 23.20 -14.10
C LEU A 72 2.51 24.50 -13.30
N LYS A 73 1.33 24.96 -12.84
CA LYS A 73 1.19 26.13 -11.97
C LYS A 73 1.98 26.00 -10.68
N ALA A 74 1.91 24.86 -9.99
CA ALA A 74 2.62 24.63 -8.74
C ALA A 74 4.15 24.57 -8.90
N SER A 75 4.63 24.16 -10.08
CA SER A 75 6.07 24.14 -10.36
C SER A 75 6.64 25.50 -10.75
N GLY A 76 5.78 26.47 -11.08
CA GLY A 76 6.17 27.76 -11.64
C GLY A 76 6.65 27.68 -13.10
N LEU A 77 6.36 26.59 -13.81
CA LEU A 77 6.87 26.40 -15.18
C LEU A 77 6.35 27.49 -16.13
N ASP A 78 5.04 27.80 -16.08
CA ASP A 78 4.41 28.78 -16.97
C ASP A 78 5.12 30.15 -16.90
N GLU A 79 5.38 30.62 -15.67
CA GLU A 79 6.07 31.90 -15.43
C GLU A 79 7.52 31.86 -15.95
N LYS A 80 8.23 30.75 -15.70
CA LYS A 80 9.64 30.60 -16.13
C LYS A 80 9.79 30.46 -17.63
N MET A 81 8.80 29.89 -18.29
CA MET A 81 8.80 29.75 -19.75
C MET A 81 8.49 31.07 -20.46
N GLU A 82 7.60 31.89 -19.89
CA GLU A 82 7.35 33.24 -20.36
C GLU A 82 8.59 34.14 -20.20
N GLU A 83 9.29 34.02 -19.06
CA GLU A 83 10.57 34.70 -18.81
C GLU A 83 11.64 34.27 -19.82
N MET A 84 11.78 32.96 -20.06
CA MET A 84 12.70 32.40 -21.07
C MET A 84 12.40 32.93 -22.47
N ALA A 85 11.12 32.95 -22.89
CA ALA A 85 10.72 33.39 -24.23
C ALA A 85 11.07 34.85 -24.50
N GLN A 86 11.06 35.70 -23.46
CA GLN A 86 11.47 37.09 -23.53
C GLN A 86 13.01 37.25 -23.59
N THR A 87 13.75 36.31 -23.02
CA THR A 87 15.22 36.25 -23.12
C THR A 87 15.68 35.40 -24.31
N ALA A 88 15.83 36.04 -25.48
CA ALA A 88 16.32 35.42 -26.72
C ALA A 88 17.66 34.66 -26.60
N GLY A 89 18.45 34.88 -25.53
CA GLY A 89 19.71 34.19 -25.27
C GLY A 89 19.61 32.81 -24.63
N LEU A 90 18.42 32.36 -24.23
CA LEU A 90 18.20 31.05 -23.59
C LEU A 90 17.59 29.99 -24.53
N ALA A 91 17.51 30.27 -25.83
CA ALA A 91 16.97 29.30 -26.79
C ALA A 91 17.88 28.06 -26.89
N GLY A 92 17.37 26.90 -26.48
CA GLY A 92 18.03 25.59 -26.61
C GLY A 92 18.23 24.84 -25.30
N LYS A 93 18.93 23.70 -25.36
CA LYS A 93 19.10 22.75 -24.23
C LYS A 93 19.69 23.39 -22.96
N ALA A 94 20.54 24.41 -23.11
CA ALA A 94 21.11 25.14 -21.99
C ALA A 94 20.06 25.97 -21.23
N GLY A 95 19.14 26.62 -21.94
CA GLY A 95 18.05 27.34 -21.30
C GLY A 95 17.00 26.40 -20.72
N GLU A 96 16.65 25.31 -21.42
CA GLU A 96 15.73 24.28 -20.89
C GLU A 96 16.19 23.77 -19.52
N ARG A 97 17.51 23.54 -19.39
CA ARG A 97 18.11 23.15 -18.11
C ARG A 97 17.99 24.25 -17.05
N ALA A 98 18.26 25.50 -17.40
CA ALA A 98 18.12 26.63 -16.48
C ALA A 98 16.68 26.77 -15.97
N VAL A 99 15.68 26.54 -16.84
CA VAL A 99 14.27 26.51 -16.45
C VAL A 99 14.02 25.38 -15.47
N ILE A 100 14.44 24.13 -15.76
CA ILE A 100 14.26 23.00 -14.82
C ILE A 100 14.90 23.28 -13.46
N GLU A 101 16.10 23.87 -13.44
CA GLU A 101 16.82 24.20 -12.20
C GLU A 101 16.07 25.27 -11.38
N SER A 102 15.39 26.19 -12.04
CA SER A 102 14.59 27.26 -11.42
C SER A 102 13.20 26.83 -10.93
N LEU A 103 12.73 25.62 -11.28
CA LEU A 103 11.40 25.14 -10.88
C LEU A 103 11.27 24.96 -9.36
N GLU A 104 10.08 25.19 -8.83
CA GLU A 104 9.75 24.98 -7.41
C GLU A 104 9.41 23.53 -7.10
N ILE A 105 10.24 22.59 -7.58
CA ILE A 105 10.05 21.15 -7.41
C ILE A 105 11.26 20.51 -6.69
N PRO A 106 11.08 19.32 -6.06
CA PRO A 106 12.18 18.63 -5.40
C PRO A 106 13.37 18.35 -6.33
N ASP A 107 14.59 18.46 -5.81
CA ASP A 107 15.84 18.25 -6.57
C ASP A 107 15.93 16.89 -7.26
N GLN A 108 15.31 15.86 -6.68
CA GLN A 108 15.26 14.54 -7.29
C GLN A 108 14.49 14.57 -8.62
N ILE A 109 13.38 15.33 -8.67
CA ILE A 109 12.58 15.48 -9.90
C ILE A 109 13.34 16.33 -10.91
N LYS A 110 14.01 17.41 -10.47
CA LYS A 110 14.86 18.24 -11.34
C LYS A 110 15.93 17.40 -12.04
N LYS A 111 16.66 16.57 -11.29
CA LYS A 111 17.69 15.69 -11.85
C LYS A 111 17.12 14.74 -12.88
N LEU A 112 15.98 14.10 -12.58
CA LEU A 112 15.33 13.19 -13.52
C LEU A 112 14.86 13.90 -14.79
N LEU A 113 14.34 15.11 -14.68
CA LEU A 113 13.96 15.93 -15.85
C LEU A 113 15.18 16.29 -16.70
N ILE A 114 16.32 16.65 -16.08
CA ILE A 114 17.56 16.99 -16.80
C ILE A 114 18.15 15.75 -17.49
N GLU A 115 18.22 14.62 -16.79
CA GLU A 115 18.80 13.38 -17.32
C GLU A 115 17.99 12.80 -18.48
N ASN A 116 16.67 12.98 -18.46
CA ASN A 116 15.75 12.47 -19.47
C ASN A 116 15.33 13.52 -20.51
N ASN A 117 15.96 14.70 -20.51
CA ASN A 117 15.70 15.75 -21.49
C ASN A 117 16.37 15.43 -22.85
N ASN A 118 15.89 14.39 -23.53
CA ASN A 118 16.36 13.98 -24.85
C ASN A 118 15.18 13.71 -25.82
N GLY A 119 15.48 13.67 -27.12
CA GLY A 119 14.44 13.48 -28.16
C GLY A 119 13.79 12.11 -28.17
N GLU A 120 14.44 11.06 -27.65
CA GLU A 120 13.90 9.70 -27.58
C GLU A 120 12.76 9.62 -26.56
N ILE A 121 12.99 10.18 -25.37
CA ILE A 121 11.99 10.28 -24.30
C ILE A 121 10.79 11.12 -24.75
N TYR A 122 11.03 12.20 -25.50
CA TYR A 122 9.96 13.03 -26.05
C TYR A 122 9.06 12.21 -26.98
N GLN A 123 9.65 11.41 -27.87
CA GLN A 123 8.89 10.51 -28.75
C GLN A 123 8.16 9.41 -27.99
N GLU A 124 8.78 8.81 -26.97
CA GLU A 124 8.14 7.79 -26.13
C GLU A 124 6.90 8.33 -25.41
N MET A 125 6.93 9.59 -25.00
CA MET A 125 5.78 10.29 -24.43
C MET A 125 4.83 10.90 -25.46
N GLY A 126 5.12 10.82 -26.76
CA GLY A 126 4.29 11.42 -27.81
C GLY A 126 4.26 12.94 -27.77
N VAL A 127 5.33 13.56 -27.27
CA VAL A 127 5.48 15.01 -27.10
C VAL A 127 6.56 15.54 -28.04
N GLN A 128 6.40 16.76 -28.54
CA GLN A 128 7.37 17.38 -29.46
C GLN A 128 8.11 18.59 -28.86
N ILE A 129 7.56 19.23 -27.82
CA ILE A 129 8.10 20.44 -27.22
C ILE A 129 8.42 20.26 -25.73
N PHE A 130 9.37 21.05 -25.23
CA PHE A 130 9.84 20.99 -23.85
C PHE A 130 8.74 21.23 -22.81
N GLU A 131 7.84 22.18 -23.06
CA GLU A 131 6.71 22.50 -22.17
C GLU A 131 5.85 21.26 -21.88
N ASP A 132 5.39 20.61 -22.96
CA ASP A 132 4.57 19.41 -22.86
C ASP A 132 5.33 18.26 -22.22
N TYR A 133 6.66 18.20 -22.38
CA TYR A 133 7.49 17.17 -21.77
C TYR A 133 7.45 17.33 -20.25
N VAL A 134 7.77 18.51 -19.75
CA VAL A 134 7.78 18.80 -18.32
C VAL A 134 6.37 18.65 -17.75
N GLY A 135 5.36 19.19 -18.44
CA GLY A 135 3.96 19.08 -18.03
C GLY A 135 3.49 17.64 -17.91
N LYS A 136 3.76 16.80 -18.93
CA LYS A 136 3.39 15.38 -18.93
C LYS A 136 4.15 14.61 -17.85
N TYR A 137 5.45 14.86 -17.70
CA TYR A 137 6.26 14.21 -16.69
C TYR A 137 5.76 14.53 -15.28
N LEU A 138 5.46 15.80 -15.01
CA LEU A 138 5.02 16.26 -13.70
C LEU A 138 3.60 15.80 -13.38
N ALA A 139 2.68 15.86 -14.36
CA ALA A 139 1.34 15.31 -14.24
C ALA A 139 1.38 13.84 -13.86
N ASP A 140 2.14 13.03 -14.59
CA ASP A 140 2.26 11.58 -14.37
C ASP A 140 2.86 11.25 -12.98
N ARG A 141 3.73 12.12 -12.44
CA ARG A 141 4.24 12.01 -11.07
C ARG A 141 3.16 12.33 -10.03
N VAL A 142 2.46 13.46 -10.17
CA VAL A 142 1.38 13.86 -9.26
C VAL A 142 0.28 12.80 -9.22
N ILE A 143 -0.14 12.34 -10.40
CA ILE A 143 -1.12 11.27 -10.58
C ILE A 143 -0.72 10.02 -9.81
N ARG A 144 0.53 9.55 -9.96
CA ARG A 144 0.99 8.35 -9.26
C ARG A 144 1.00 8.54 -7.74
N VAL A 145 1.33 9.72 -7.24
CA VAL A 145 1.25 10.03 -5.81
C VAL A 145 -0.19 9.98 -5.31
N ILE A 146 -1.14 10.56 -6.05
CA ILE A 146 -2.57 10.53 -5.69
C ILE A 146 -3.09 9.09 -5.68
N ILE A 147 -2.83 8.34 -6.75
CA ILE A 147 -3.22 6.92 -6.85
C ILE A 147 -2.64 6.14 -5.68
N PHE A 148 -1.33 6.28 -5.41
CA PHE A 148 -0.69 5.62 -4.28
C PHE A 148 -1.33 5.99 -2.94
N THR A 149 -1.69 7.26 -2.75
CA THR A 149 -2.36 7.74 -1.53
C THR A 149 -3.74 7.10 -1.35
N VAL A 150 -4.56 7.07 -2.42
CA VAL A 150 -5.87 6.43 -2.39
C VAL A 150 -5.73 4.93 -2.11
N LEU A 151 -4.80 4.25 -2.79
CA LEU A 151 -4.49 2.84 -2.55
C LEU A 151 -4.05 2.59 -1.12
N PHE A 152 -3.22 3.47 -0.56
CA PHE A 152 -2.78 3.38 0.82
C PHE A 152 -3.95 3.49 1.80
N ILE A 153 -4.91 4.39 1.56
CA ILE A 153 -6.12 4.53 2.38
C ILE A 153 -6.97 3.25 2.31
N VAL A 154 -7.22 2.75 1.10
CA VAL A 154 -7.99 1.50 0.90
C VAL A 154 -7.31 0.32 1.59
N PHE A 155 -5.99 0.23 1.44
CA PHE A 155 -5.20 -0.83 2.06
C PHE A 155 -5.18 -0.72 3.58
N TYR A 156 -5.04 0.50 4.11
CA TYR A 156 -5.12 0.78 5.54
C TYR A 156 -6.47 0.37 6.12
N ALA A 157 -7.58 0.70 5.43
CA ALA A 157 -8.92 0.30 5.83
C ALA A 157 -9.06 -1.24 5.84
N PHE A 158 -8.53 -1.93 4.83
CA PHE A 158 -8.52 -3.38 4.76
C PHE A 158 -7.77 -4.03 5.94
N LEU A 159 -6.56 -3.55 6.25
CA LEU A 159 -5.81 -4.00 7.41
C LEU A 159 -6.56 -3.73 8.73
N HIS A 160 -7.18 -2.55 8.85
CA HIS A 160 -7.96 -2.18 10.03
C HIS A 160 -9.12 -3.16 10.25
N ILE A 161 -9.84 -3.52 9.19
CA ILE A 161 -10.90 -4.54 9.24
C ILE A 161 -10.34 -5.86 9.77
N ILE A 162 -9.24 -6.37 9.21
CA ILE A 162 -8.62 -7.63 9.67
C ILE A 162 -8.27 -7.58 11.17
N ILE A 163 -7.71 -6.47 11.65
CA ILE A 163 -7.36 -6.29 13.07
C ILE A 163 -8.62 -6.32 13.94
N VAL A 164 -9.70 -5.65 13.52
CA VAL A 164 -10.99 -5.67 14.24
C VAL A 164 -11.57 -7.09 14.29
N TRP A 165 -11.53 -7.83 13.17
CA TRP A 165 -11.96 -9.23 13.14
C TRP A 165 -11.10 -10.13 14.04
N LEU A 166 -9.78 -9.94 14.08
CA LEU A 166 -8.88 -10.67 14.97
C LEU A 166 -9.15 -10.34 16.45
N ASN A 167 -9.46 -9.07 16.75
CA ASN A 167 -9.87 -8.64 18.07
C ASN A 167 -11.25 -9.21 18.46
N LEU A 168 -12.17 -9.40 17.51
CA LEU A 168 -13.47 -10.01 17.76
C LEU A 168 -13.33 -11.51 18.07
N ILE A 169 -12.52 -12.23 17.29
CA ILE A 169 -12.21 -13.66 17.55
C ILE A 169 -11.47 -13.83 18.89
N SER A 170 -10.52 -12.95 19.21
CA SER A 170 -9.78 -13.03 20.49
C SER A 170 -10.58 -12.58 21.71
N ARG A 171 -11.68 -11.84 21.52
CA ARG A 171 -12.64 -11.47 22.56
C ARG A 171 -13.71 -12.54 22.82
N LEU A 172 -13.76 -13.66 22.09
CA LEU A 172 -14.60 -14.80 22.47
C LEU A 172 -13.96 -15.53 23.67
N PRO A 173 -14.53 -15.40 24.89
CA PRO A 173 -13.97 -16.00 26.09
C PRO A 173 -14.43 -17.46 26.15
N ILE A 174 -13.77 -18.37 25.44
CA ILE A 174 -14.15 -19.80 25.48
C ILE A 174 -13.20 -20.63 26.35
N LEU A 175 -12.12 -20.06 26.90
CA LEU A 175 -11.25 -20.81 27.81
C LEU A 175 -10.64 -19.92 28.90
N TYR A 176 -11.43 -19.54 29.90
CA TYR A 176 -10.95 -19.43 31.26
C TYR A 176 -12.08 -19.84 32.21
N GLY A 177 -12.12 -21.14 32.52
CA GLY A 177 -12.87 -21.61 33.67
C GLY A 177 -12.28 -20.99 34.92
N SER A 178 -13.08 -20.25 35.69
CA SER A 178 -12.86 -20.04 37.11
C SER A 178 -14.08 -19.37 37.74
N THR A 179 -15.08 -20.17 38.05
CA THR A 179 -15.68 -20.09 39.39
C THR A 179 -15.62 -21.47 39.98
N ARG A 180 -14.43 -21.83 40.45
CA ARG A 180 -14.29 -22.77 41.56
C ARG A 180 -15.12 -22.20 42.70
N SER A 181 -16.18 -22.92 43.07
CA SER A 181 -17.02 -22.61 44.23
C SER A 181 -16.15 -22.31 45.46
N PRO A 182 -16.26 -21.12 46.09
CA PRO A 182 -15.98 -20.98 47.51
C PRO A 182 -17.32 -21.15 48.25
N GLY A 183 -17.92 -22.33 48.13
CA GLY A 183 -18.88 -22.83 49.12
C GLY A 183 -18.17 -23.15 50.42
N GLN A 184 -17.54 -22.15 51.02
CA GLN A 184 -16.89 -22.22 52.34
C GLN A 184 -16.97 -20.84 53.02
N SER A 185 -18.20 -20.37 53.19
CA SER A 185 -18.63 -19.38 54.19
C SER A 185 -20.15 -19.38 54.04
N TRP A 186 -21.01 -19.81 54.95
CA TRP A 186 -21.11 -19.50 56.37
C TRP A 186 -22.11 -20.50 56.98
N ASP A 187 -21.73 -21.35 57.94
CA ASP A 187 -22.74 -21.93 58.84
C ASP A 187 -22.19 -22.23 60.25
N LEU A 188 -21.54 -21.21 60.83
CA LEU A 188 -21.38 -21.10 62.27
C LEU A 188 -22.60 -20.37 62.86
N ARG A 189 -23.78 -20.98 62.79
CA ARG A 189 -24.90 -20.65 63.70
C ARG A 189 -25.97 -21.74 63.72
N ARG A 190 -25.68 -22.91 64.31
CA ARG A 190 -26.68 -23.73 65.04
C ARG A 190 -26.02 -24.91 65.75
N ARG A 191 -25.69 -24.72 67.03
CA ARG A 191 -26.03 -25.54 68.21
C ARG A 191 -25.04 -25.27 69.33
#